data_AF-A0A8K2AUU1-F1
#
_entry.id   AF-A0A8K2AUU1-F1
#
_cell.length_a   1.000
_cell.length_b   1.000
_cell.length_c   1.000
_cell.angle_alpha   90.00
_cell.angle_beta   90.00
_cell.angle_gamma   90.00
#
_symmetry.space_group_name_H-M   'P 1'
#
loop_
_entity.id
_entity.type
_entity.pdbx_description
1 polymer ?
#
loop_
_entity_poly.entity_id
_entity_poly.type
_entity_poly.pdbx_seq_one_letter_code
_entity_poly.pdbx_strand_id
1 'polypeptide(L)'
;MDIFNDAQLAKMEDEFQWARQSGELRPPRYRMLSIAGQVSDLGPEVSSQLVGKWFANRSKDEDGKPRLQWKTPEQVAILEESFANDPYPDDEEVLRLIRTTLLSKKQVTSWFCTQRKKNPEIIEERYRQDQLILAMVSAGYQMEVLNTRPTARFWKEVEEERLETLRLLEEEAYAMEQGGLLSVDP
;
A
#
# COMPACT_ATOMS: atom_id res chain seq x y z
N MET A 1 4.05 -10.17 -0.85
CA MET A 1 3.91 -10.99 -2.08
C MET A 1 3.33 -10.12 -3.17
N ASP A 2 4.15 -9.75 -4.15
CA ASP A 2 3.66 -9.19 -5.41
C ASP A 2 2.80 -10.23 -6.10
N ILE A 3 1.53 -9.88 -6.30
CA ILE A 3 0.54 -10.78 -6.89
C ILE A 3 0.82 -10.95 -8.40
N PHE A 4 1.48 -9.95 -9.01
CA PHE A 4 1.83 -9.92 -10.41
C PHE A 4 3.28 -9.49 -10.58
N ASN A 5 4.00 -10.10 -11.52
CA ASN A 5 5.34 -9.67 -11.89
C ASN A 5 5.33 -8.49 -12.87
N ASP A 6 6.50 -7.94 -13.19
CA ASP A 6 6.65 -6.78 -14.08
C ASP A 6 6.10 -7.01 -15.49
N ALA A 7 6.24 -8.23 -16.04
CA ALA A 7 5.74 -8.57 -17.37
C ALA A 7 4.20 -8.64 -17.38
N GLN A 8 3.61 -9.21 -16.33
CA GLN A 8 2.17 -9.26 -16.09
C GLN A 8 1.58 -7.85 -15.94
N LEU A 9 2.28 -6.98 -15.21
CA LEU A 9 1.92 -5.58 -15.04
C LEU A 9 1.99 -4.79 -16.36
N ALA A 10 3.07 -4.91 -17.11
CA ALA A 10 3.24 -4.24 -18.40
C ALA A 10 2.12 -4.62 -19.37
N LYS A 11 1.80 -5.92 -19.47
CA LYS A 11 0.70 -6.40 -20.31
C LYS A 11 -0.66 -5.84 -19.89
N MET A 12 -0.93 -5.77 -18.59
CA MET A 12 -2.18 -5.18 -18.10
C MET A 12 -2.24 -3.67 -18.33
N GLU A 13 -1.11 -2.98 -18.30
CA GLU A 13 -1.01 -1.55 -18.65
C GLU A 13 -1.29 -1.31 -20.13
N ASP A 14 -0.72 -2.11 -21.03
CA ASP A 14 -1.00 -2.01 -22.47
C ASP A 14 -2.50 -2.14 -22.79
N GLU A 15 -3.17 -3.12 -22.16
CA GLU A 15 -4.62 -3.30 -22.33
C GLU A 15 -5.42 -2.13 -21.73
N PHE A 16 -4.93 -1.53 -20.64
CA PHE A 16 -5.56 -0.35 -20.04
C PHE A 16 -5.44 0.88 -20.97
N GLN A 17 -4.26 1.09 -21.54
CA GLN A 17 -4.02 2.20 -22.48
C GLN A 17 -4.81 2.01 -23.77
N TRP A 18 -4.88 0.79 -24.30
CA TRP A 18 -5.74 0.48 -25.44
C TRP A 18 -7.21 0.84 -25.17
N ALA A 19 -7.72 0.51 -23.98
CA ALA A 19 -9.10 0.82 -23.61
C ALA A 19 -9.34 2.35 -23.59
N ARG A 20 -8.40 3.12 -23.01
CA ARG A 20 -8.50 4.59 -22.96
C ARG A 20 -8.41 5.23 -24.35
N GLN A 21 -7.52 4.75 -25.20
CA GLN A 21 -7.43 5.19 -26.60
C GLN A 21 -8.71 4.88 -27.37
N SER A 22 -9.41 3.81 -26.99
CA SER A 22 -10.69 3.41 -27.57
C SER A 22 -11.90 4.15 -26.95
N GLY A 23 -11.67 5.09 -26.01
CA GLY A 23 -12.72 5.84 -25.31
C GLY A 23 -13.39 5.08 -24.17
N GLU A 24 -12.89 3.90 -23.80
CA GLU A 24 -13.36 3.14 -22.64
C GLU A 24 -12.53 3.45 -21.39
N LEU A 25 -13.18 3.54 -20.23
CA LEU A 25 -12.49 3.77 -18.95
C LEU A 25 -11.63 2.58 -18.50
N ARG A 26 -11.90 1.39 -19.03
CA ARG A 26 -11.17 0.14 -18.79
C ARG A 26 -11.61 -0.93 -19.80
N PRO A 27 -10.84 -2.02 -19.99
CA PRO A 27 -11.23 -3.11 -20.86
C PRO A 27 -12.61 -3.69 -20.51
N PRO A 28 -13.41 -4.05 -21.53
CA PRO A 28 -14.75 -4.57 -21.35
C PRO A 28 -14.72 -6.00 -20.79
N ARG A 29 -15.79 -6.41 -20.11
CA ARG A 29 -15.81 -7.69 -19.36
C ARG A 29 -15.50 -8.92 -20.21
N TYR A 30 -15.93 -8.94 -21.48
CA TYR A 30 -15.68 -10.06 -22.38
C TYR A 30 -14.19 -10.25 -22.70
N ARG A 31 -13.40 -9.17 -22.64
CA ARG A 31 -11.95 -9.20 -22.88
C ARG A 31 -11.16 -9.64 -21.64
N MET A 32 -11.76 -9.51 -20.46
CA MET A 32 -11.13 -9.83 -19.17
C MET A 32 -10.63 -11.28 -19.06
N LEU A 33 -11.35 -12.24 -19.63
CA LEU A 33 -10.96 -13.64 -19.60
C LEU A 33 -9.72 -13.90 -20.47
N SER A 34 -9.66 -13.26 -21.64
CA SER A 34 -8.50 -13.32 -22.53
C SER A 34 -7.28 -12.68 -21.89
N ILE A 35 -7.46 -11.50 -21.27
CA ILE A 35 -6.38 -10.82 -20.55
C ILE A 35 -5.87 -11.70 -19.40
N ALA A 36 -6.75 -12.32 -18.62
CA ALA A 36 -6.33 -13.19 -17.53
C ALA A 36 -5.51 -14.40 -17.98
N GLY A 37 -5.85 -15.00 -19.13
CA GLY A 37 -5.04 -16.06 -19.74
C GLY A 37 -3.66 -15.55 -20.14
N GLN A 38 -3.61 -14.46 -20.90
CA GLN A 38 -2.35 -13.86 -21.36
C GLN A 38 -1.44 -13.40 -20.21
N VAL A 39 -2.02 -12.90 -19.12
CA VAL A 39 -1.27 -12.51 -17.92
C VAL A 39 -0.78 -13.77 -17.18
N SER A 40 -1.57 -14.83 -17.13
CA SER A 40 -1.13 -16.11 -16.54
C SER A 40 -0.01 -16.77 -17.35
N ASP A 41 0.06 -16.57 -18.67
CA ASP A 41 1.17 -17.05 -19.50
C ASP A 41 2.51 -16.36 -19.20
N LEU A 42 2.47 -15.17 -18.58
CA LEU A 42 3.64 -14.34 -18.29
C LEU A 42 4.17 -14.51 -16.86
N GLY A 43 3.61 -15.43 -16.06
CA GLY A 43 4.01 -15.59 -14.66
C GLY A 43 3.15 -16.56 -13.86
N PRO A 44 3.05 -16.37 -12.54
CA PRO A 44 2.13 -17.13 -11.70
C PRO A 44 0.69 -16.98 -12.20
N GLU A 45 -0.10 -18.06 -12.09
CA GLU A 45 -1.50 -18.07 -12.52
C GLU A 45 -2.31 -17.01 -11.77
N VAL A 46 -3.06 -16.20 -12.51
CA VAL A 46 -3.86 -15.10 -11.96
C VAL A 46 -5.33 -15.23 -12.36
N SER A 47 -6.22 -15.09 -11.38
CA SER A 47 -7.65 -15.18 -11.66
C SER A 47 -8.18 -13.95 -12.39
N SER A 48 -9.19 -14.15 -13.24
CA SER A 48 -9.86 -13.05 -13.96
C SER A 48 -10.52 -12.03 -13.04
N GLN A 49 -10.90 -12.43 -11.81
CA GLN A 49 -11.39 -11.52 -10.77
C GLN A 49 -10.29 -10.57 -10.28
N LEU A 50 -9.05 -11.06 -10.17
CA LEU A 50 -7.91 -10.29 -9.71
C LEU A 50 -7.48 -9.26 -10.75
N VAL A 51 -7.42 -9.68 -12.01
CA VAL A 51 -7.21 -8.79 -13.17
C VAL A 51 -8.32 -7.75 -13.25
N GLY A 52 -9.59 -8.16 -13.10
CA GLY A 52 -10.73 -7.24 -13.08
C GLY A 52 -10.70 -6.23 -11.93
N LYS A 53 -10.20 -6.64 -10.75
CA LYS A 53 -10.00 -5.75 -9.60
C LYS A 53 -8.90 -4.73 -9.86
N TRP A 54 -7.82 -5.12 -10.54
CA TRP A 54 -6.77 -4.19 -10.95
C TRP A 54 -7.30 -3.09 -11.87
N PHE A 55 -7.98 -3.47 -12.97
CA PHE A 55 -8.58 -2.50 -13.88
C PHE A 55 -9.64 -1.63 -13.19
N ALA A 56 -10.47 -2.19 -12.32
CA ALA A 56 -11.48 -1.43 -11.56
C ALA A 56 -10.88 -0.40 -10.60
N ASN A 57 -9.73 -0.71 -10.00
CA ASN A 57 -9.02 0.21 -9.13
C ASN A 57 -8.36 1.36 -9.91
N ARG A 58 -7.95 1.09 -11.16
CA ARG A 58 -7.26 2.02 -12.07
C ARG A 58 -8.22 2.92 -12.87
N SER A 59 -9.43 2.44 -13.16
CA SER A 59 -10.43 3.13 -14.01
C SER A 59 -11.21 4.28 -13.34
N LYS A 60 -10.80 4.74 -12.15
CA LYS A 60 -11.70 5.38 -11.18
C LYS A 60 -11.22 6.73 -10.64
N ASP A 61 -10.28 7.38 -11.34
CA ASP A 61 -9.89 8.79 -11.19
C ASP A 61 -10.00 9.52 -12.53
N GLU A 62 -10.38 10.80 -12.50
CA GLU A 62 -10.30 11.72 -13.65
C GLU A 62 -8.84 11.90 -14.12
N ASP A 63 -7.86 11.76 -13.21
CA ASP A 63 -6.41 11.79 -13.48
C ASP A 63 -5.78 10.41 -13.75
N GLY A 64 -6.56 9.31 -13.67
CA GLY A 64 -6.05 7.95 -13.91
C GLY A 64 -5.12 7.37 -12.84
N LYS A 65 -4.96 7.98 -11.66
CA LYS A 65 -4.22 7.35 -10.56
C LYS A 65 -5.10 6.25 -9.90
N PRO A 66 -4.58 5.04 -9.63
CA PRO A 66 -5.39 4.00 -9.00
C PRO A 66 -5.74 4.34 -7.54
N ARG A 67 -7.00 4.12 -7.12
CA ARG A 67 -7.42 4.25 -5.71
C ARG A 67 -6.69 3.32 -4.74
N LEU A 68 -6.07 2.27 -5.26
CA LEU A 68 -5.14 1.42 -4.54
C LEU A 68 -3.80 1.50 -5.26
N GLN A 69 -2.92 2.39 -4.78
CA GLN A 69 -1.49 2.14 -4.97
C GLN A 69 -1.20 0.77 -4.35
N TRP A 70 -0.76 -0.16 -5.21
CA TRP A 70 -0.21 -1.41 -4.73
C TRP A 70 0.97 -1.07 -3.84
N LYS A 71 1.05 -1.75 -2.69
CA LYS A 71 2.16 -1.53 -1.79
C LYS A 71 3.35 -2.27 -2.36
N THR A 72 4.50 -1.61 -2.51
CA THR A 72 5.73 -2.29 -2.95
C THR A 72 6.15 -3.34 -1.92
N PRO A 73 6.96 -4.35 -2.29
CA PRO A 73 7.50 -5.32 -1.35
C PRO A 73 8.18 -4.67 -0.14
N GLU A 74 8.89 -3.57 -0.34
CA GLU A 74 9.58 -2.81 0.71
C GLU A 74 8.58 -2.18 1.67
N GLN A 75 7.52 -1.53 1.14
CA GLN A 75 6.46 -0.97 1.97
C GLN A 75 5.73 -2.07 2.77
N VAL A 76 5.52 -3.25 2.17
CA VAL A 76 4.92 -4.39 2.84
C VAL A 76 5.84 -4.92 3.94
N ALA A 77 7.14 -5.06 3.68
CA ALA A 77 8.10 -5.52 4.67
C ALA A 77 8.15 -4.61 5.91
N ILE A 78 8.16 -3.29 5.71
CA ILE A 78 8.11 -2.31 6.81
C ILE A 78 6.83 -2.48 7.65
N LEU A 79 5.68 -2.71 7.01
CA LEU A 79 4.41 -2.93 7.70
C LEU A 79 4.38 -4.28 8.42
N GLU A 80 4.95 -5.33 7.84
CA GLU A 80 5.06 -6.67 8.44
C GLU A 80 5.96 -6.68 9.67
N GLU A 81 7.10 -5.99 9.61
CA GLU A 81 7.98 -5.80 10.77
C GLU A 81 7.26 -5.09 11.92
N SER A 82 6.56 -4.00 11.61
CA SER A 82 5.76 -3.27 12.61
C SER A 82 4.65 -4.14 13.21
N PHE A 83 3.93 -4.91 12.38
CA PHE A 83 2.87 -5.81 12.83
C PHE A 83 3.37 -6.95 13.72
N ALA A 84 4.56 -7.47 13.45
CA ALA A 84 5.19 -8.50 14.28
C ALA A 84 5.56 -7.96 15.67
N ASN A 85 5.88 -6.67 15.78
CA ASN A 85 6.13 -6.00 17.06
C ASN A 85 4.82 -5.72 17.82
N ASP A 86 3.84 -5.07 17.18
CA ASP A 86 2.50 -4.87 17.74
C ASP A 86 1.42 -4.85 16.64
N PRO A 87 0.42 -5.76 16.68
CA PRO A 87 -0.71 -5.72 15.75
C PRO A 87 -1.67 -4.53 15.94
N TYR A 88 -1.48 -3.72 16.99
CA TYR A 88 -2.22 -2.49 17.32
C TYR A 88 -1.26 -1.30 17.49
N PRO A 89 -0.62 -0.81 16.41
CA PRO A 89 0.33 0.28 16.49
C PRO A 89 -0.32 1.54 17.06
N ASP A 90 0.43 2.26 17.87
CA ASP A 90 0.02 3.56 18.41
C ASP A 90 0.14 4.67 17.34
N ASP A 91 -0.25 5.88 17.73
CA ASP A 91 -0.26 7.01 16.79
C ASP A 91 1.15 7.46 16.37
N GLU A 92 2.19 7.26 17.19
CA GLU A 92 3.58 7.56 16.85
C GLU A 92 4.12 6.56 15.82
N GLU A 93 3.83 5.28 16.01
CA GLU A 93 4.19 4.23 15.07
C GLU A 93 3.43 4.39 13.76
N VAL A 94 2.14 4.73 13.81
CA VAL A 94 1.37 5.07 12.59
C VAL A 94 1.99 6.26 11.85
N LEU A 95 2.47 7.28 12.56
CA LEU A 95 3.18 8.40 11.94
C LEU A 95 4.49 7.96 11.28
N ARG A 96 5.30 7.16 11.96
CA ARG A 96 6.54 6.60 11.41
C ARG A 96 6.25 5.79 10.15
N LEU A 97 5.23 4.95 10.17
CA LEU A 97 4.80 4.15 9.02
C LEU A 97 4.35 5.02 7.85
N ILE A 98 3.60 6.09 8.09
CA ILE A 98 3.20 7.03 7.02
C ILE A 98 4.43 7.67 6.38
N ARG A 99 5.38 8.16 7.19
CA ARG A 99 6.60 8.82 6.69
C ARG A 99 7.53 7.89 5.94
N THR A 100 7.68 6.66 6.42
CA THR A 100 8.61 5.67 5.83
C THR A 100 8.04 4.98 4.60
N THR A 101 6.75 4.65 4.60
CA THR A 101 6.11 3.96 3.48
C THR A 101 5.46 4.92 2.47
N LEU A 102 5.27 6.19 2.84
CA LEU A 102 4.51 7.20 2.08
C LEU A 102 3.06 6.80 1.79
N LEU A 103 2.53 5.79 2.49
CA LEU A 103 1.14 5.40 2.44
C LEU A 103 0.29 6.37 3.28
N SER A 104 -0.92 6.66 2.84
CA SER A 104 -1.88 7.42 3.65
C SER A 104 -2.23 6.68 4.93
N LYS A 105 -2.62 7.43 5.97
CA LYS A 105 -3.12 6.85 7.24
C LYS A 105 -4.17 5.76 7.00
N LYS A 106 -5.12 6.01 6.09
CA LYS A 106 -6.19 5.05 5.75
C LYS A 106 -5.63 3.74 5.17
N GLN A 107 -4.60 3.82 4.32
CA GLN A 107 -3.96 2.63 3.74
C GLN A 107 -3.22 1.82 4.79
N VAL A 108 -2.52 2.49 5.72
CA VAL A 108 -1.86 1.84 6.87
C VAL A 108 -2.91 1.16 7.75
N THR A 109 -3.91 1.90 8.26
CA THR A 109 -4.97 1.36 9.12
C THR A 109 -5.72 0.19 8.45
N SER A 110 -6.05 0.31 7.16
CA SER A 110 -6.74 -0.75 6.42
C SER A 110 -5.88 -2.01 6.24
N TRP A 111 -4.56 -1.86 6.14
CA TRP A 111 -3.65 -3.00 6.04
C TRP A 111 -3.59 -3.75 7.37
N PHE A 112 -3.42 -3.05 8.50
CA PHE A 112 -3.44 -3.66 9.84
C PHE A 112 -4.78 -4.37 10.12
N CYS A 113 -5.91 -3.73 9.83
CA CYS A 113 -7.23 -4.35 9.94
C CYS A 113 -7.37 -5.65 9.12
N THR A 114 -6.69 -5.73 7.98
CA THR A 114 -6.69 -6.93 7.12
C THR A 114 -5.80 -8.01 7.73
N GLN A 115 -4.62 -7.66 8.23
CA GLN A 115 -3.68 -8.61 8.82
C GLN A 115 -4.21 -9.24 10.10
N ARG A 116 -4.87 -8.47 10.97
CA ARG A 116 -5.53 -9.02 12.17
C ARG A 116 -6.58 -10.07 11.84
N LYS A 117 -7.29 -9.93 10.71
CA LYS A 117 -8.28 -10.92 10.26
C LYS A 117 -7.64 -12.19 9.69
N LYS A 118 -6.43 -12.08 9.16
CA LYS A 118 -5.70 -13.20 8.56
C LYS A 118 -4.92 -14.01 9.58
N ASN A 119 -4.49 -13.38 10.67
CA ASN A 119 -3.61 -13.96 11.68
C ASN A 119 -4.27 -13.90 13.08
N PRO A 120 -5.39 -14.60 13.31
CA PRO A 120 -6.11 -14.55 14.59
C PRO A 120 -5.25 -15.01 15.78
N GLU A 121 -4.31 -15.93 15.56
CA GLU A 121 -3.39 -16.44 16.58
C GLU A 121 -2.47 -15.37 17.17
N ILE A 122 -1.99 -14.42 16.35
CA ILE A 122 -1.18 -13.29 16.80
C ILE A 122 -2.02 -12.37 17.71
N ILE A 123 -3.31 -12.22 17.39
CA ILE A 123 -4.22 -11.39 18.16
C ILE A 123 -4.56 -12.03 19.50
N GLU A 124 -4.76 -13.35 19.52
CA GLU A 124 -4.96 -14.10 20.75
C GLU A 124 -3.74 -14.01 21.67
N GLU A 125 -2.52 -14.12 21.12
CA GLU A 125 -1.28 -13.95 21.89
C GLU A 125 -1.17 -12.52 22.46
N ARG A 126 -1.45 -11.51 21.65
CA ARG A 126 -1.45 -10.11 22.10
C ARG A 126 -2.44 -9.89 23.25
N TYR A 127 -3.65 -10.45 23.16
CA TYR A 127 -4.62 -10.38 24.25
C TYR A 127 -4.13 -11.07 25.52
N ARG A 128 -3.45 -12.21 25.39
CA ARG A 128 -2.85 -12.89 26.54
C ARG A 128 -1.80 -12.01 27.22
N GLN A 129 -0.96 -11.35 26.43
CA GLN A 129 0.03 -10.40 26.94
C GLN A 129 -0.65 -9.20 27.63
N ASP A 130 -1.73 -8.65 27.07
CA ASP A 130 -2.51 -7.58 27.71
C ASP A 130 -3.10 -8.02 29.05
N GLN A 131 -3.63 -9.24 29.14
CA GLN A 131 -4.13 -9.78 30.40
C GLN A 131 -3.01 -9.91 31.45
N LEU A 132 -1.81 -10.29 31.03
CA LEU A 132 -0.63 -10.34 31.91
C LEU A 132 -0.24 -8.94 32.39
N ILE A 133 -0.20 -7.95 31.50
CA ILE A 133 0.11 -6.55 31.83
C ILE A 133 -0.91 -6.02 32.84
N LEU A 134 -2.20 -6.24 32.60
CA LEU A 134 -3.26 -5.86 33.54
C LEU A 134 -3.10 -6.52 34.91
N ALA A 135 -2.77 -7.82 34.93
CA ALA A 135 -2.47 -8.53 36.17
C ALA A 135 -1.27 -7.91 36.91
N MET A 136 -0.18 -7.58 36.21
CA MET A 136 1.00 -6.92 36.79
C MET A 136 0.66 -5.55 37.39
N VAL A 137 -0.12 -4.73 36.67
CA VAL A 137 -0.58 -3.42 37.17
C VAL A 137 -1.43 -3.59 38.43
N SER A 138 -2.36 -4.56 38.43
CA SER A 138 -3.18 -4.88 39.61
C SER A 138 -2.37 -5.39 40.81
N ALA A 139 -1.22 -6.03 40.55
CA ALA A 139 -0.27 -6.47 41.57
C ALA A 139 0.63 -5.32 42.08
N GLY A 140 0.39 -4.08 41.64
CA GLY A 140 1.07 -2.88 42.10
C GLY A 140 2.33 -2.51 41.31
N TYR A 141 2.58 -3.13 40.15
CA TYR A 141 3.66 -2.69 39.26
C TYR A 141 3.25 -1.39 38.54
N GLN A 142 4.05 -0.33 38.70
CA GLN A 142 3.90 0.89 37.92
C GLN A 142 4.30 0.62 36.47
N MET A 143 3.40 0.94 35.55
CA MET A 143 3.67 1.00 34.11
C MET A 143 3.53 2.44 33.63
N GLU A 144 4.47 2.91 32.82
CA GLU A 144 4.33 4.18 32.12
C GLU A 144 3.40 3.99 30.92
N VAL A 145 2.29 4.71 30.89
CA VAL A 145 1.35 4.72 29.76
C VAL A 145 1.55 6.01 28.99
N LEU A 146 2.31 5.95 27.89
CA LEU A 146 2.40 7.06 26.95
C LEU A 146 1.22 6.96 25.98
N ASN A 147 0.22 7.82 26.11
CA ASN A 147 -0.81 7.92 25.09
C ASN A 147 -1.39 9.34 25.01
N THR A 148 -0.94 10.11 24.03
CA THR A 148 -1.60 11.36 23.63
C THR A 148 -2.29 11.13 22.30
N ARG A 149 -3.62 11.21 22.28
CA ARG A 149 -4.40 11.06 21.06
C ARG A 149 -4.24 12.33 20.19
N PRO A 150 -3.65 12.26 18.99
CA PRO A 150 -3.43 13.44 18.17
C PRO A 150 -4.74 14.00 17.62
N THR A 151 -4.74 15.31 17.39
CA THR A 151 -5.92 16.03 16.90
C THR A 151 -6.16 15.80 15.39
N ALA A 152 -7.36 16.14 14.91
CA ALA A 152 -7.65 16.08 13.46
C ALA A 152 -6.74 17.01 12.63
N ARG A 153 -6.37 18.17 13.20
CA ARG A 153 -5.46 19.13 12.56
C ARG A 153 -4.08 18.52 12.34
N PHE A 154 -3.54 17.84 13.36
CA PHE A 154 -2.26 17.15 13.27
C PHE A 154 -2.22 16.17 12.08
N TRP A 155 -3.26 15.35 11.90
CA TRP A 155 -3.30 14.39 10.79
C TRP A 155 -3.42 15.04 9.41
N LYS A 156 -3.99 16.25 9.34
CA LYS A 156 -4.01 17.01 8.10
C LYS A 156 -2.61 17.50 7.72
N GLU A 157 -1.87 18.03 8.69
CA GLU A 157 -0.48 18.49 8.51
C GLU A 157 0.43 17.33 8.07
N VAL A 158 0.28 16.14 8.67
CA VAL A 158 1.00 14.92 8.26
C VAL A 158 0.69 14.50 6.83
N GLU A 159 -0.57 14.62 6.40
CA GLU A 159 -0.97 14.27 5.03
C GLU A 159 -0.42 15.28 4.02
N GLU A 160 -0.39 16.57 4.37
CA GLU A 160 0.24 17.63 3.55
C GLU A 160 1.76 17.36 3.40
N GLU A 161 2.46 17.02 4.49
CA GLU A 161 3.88 16.63 4.48
C GLU A 161 4.14 15.41 3.57
N ARG A 162 3.29 14.38 3.67
CA ARG A 162 3.37 13.18 2.84
C ARG A 162 3.20 13.49 1.35
N LEU A 163 2.22 14.33 1.00
CA LEU A 163 1.94 14.71 -0.38
C LEU A 163 3.06 15.56 -0.97
N GLU A 164 3.68 16.43 -0.17
CA GLU A 164 4.84 17.22 -0.60
C GLU A 164 6.05 16.32 -0.87
N THR A 165 6.32 15.37 0.03
CA THR A 165 7.40 14.39 -0.14
C THR A 165 7.23 13.60 -1.43
N LEU A 166 6.02 13.14 -1.73
CA LEU A 166 5.73 12.46 -3.00
C LEU A 166 5.93 13.35 -4.23
N ARG A 167 5.56 14.64 -4.13
CA ARG A 167 5.74 15.60 -5.22
C ARG A 167 7.22 15.81 -5.53
N LEU A 168 8.05 15.99 -4.49
CA LEU A 168 9.50 16.14 -4.62
C LEU A 168 10.16 14.88 -5.22
N LEU A 169 9.71 13.68 -4.83
CA LEU A 169 10.20 12.43 -5.41
C LEU A 169 9.80 12.29 -6.90
N GLU A 170 8.58 12.71 -7.27
CA GLU A 170 8.14 12.74 -8.67
C GLU A 170 9.01 13.74 -9.49
N GLU A 171 9.31 14.92 -8.93
CA GLU A 171 10.19 15.93 -9.56
C GLU A 171 11.64 15.43 -9.71
N GLU A 172 12.20 14.79 -8.68
CA GLU A 172 13.55 14.23 -8.71
C GLU A 172 13.66 13.10 -9.72
N ALA A 173 12.66 12.20 -9.78
CA ALA A 173 12.60 11.13 -10.77
C ALA A 173 12.57 11.69 -12.20
N TYR A 174 11.78 12.74 -12.44
CA TYR A 174 11.71 13.42 -13.73
C TYR A 174 13.04 14.08 -14.11
N ALA A 175 13.72 14.72 -13.15
CA ALA A 175 15.03 15.33 -13.37
C ALA A 175 16.12 14.29 -13.72
N MET A 176 16.10 13.12 -13.06
CA MET A 176 17.00 12.02 -13.38
C MET A 176 16.77 11.46 -14.79
N GLU A 177 15.51 11.35 -15.22
CA GLU A 177 15.15 10.85 -16.55
C GLU A 177 15.57 11.81 -17.68
N GLN A 178 15.47 13.13 -17.46
CA GLN A 178 15.89 14.15 -18.44
C GLN A 178 17.41 14.43 -18.43
N GLY A 179 18.10 14.16 -17.31
CA GLY A 179 19.54 14.38 -17.16
C GLY A 179 20.44 13.33 -17.84
N GLY A 180 19.87 12.21 -18.33
CA GLY A 180 20.61 11.11 -18.96
C GLY A 180 20.99 11.30 -20.44
N LEU A 181 20.58 12.40 -21.10
CA LEU A 181 20.75 12.59 -22.55
C LEU A 181 21.85 13.58 -22.97
N LEU A 182 22.89 13.76 -22.16
CA LEU A 182 24.07 14.56 -22.53
C LEU A 182 25.39 13.84 -22.20
N SER A 183 25.64 12.70 -22.84
CA SER A 183 27.00 12.25 -23.13
C SER A 183 27.04 11.35 -24.37
N VAL A 184 26.93 12.00 -25.52
CA VAL A 184 27.55 11.66 -26.81
C VAL A 184 27.88 13.04 -27.39
N ASP A 185 29.07 13.41 -27.80
CA ASP A 185 30.37 12.77 -28.02
C ASP A 185 31.32 13.97 -28.38
N PRO A 186 32.66 13.85 -28.51
CA PRO A 186 33.30 12.97 -29.50
C PRO A 186 34.55 12.19 -29.06
#